data_AF-A0A368F8L7-F1
#
_entry.id   AF-A0A368F8L7-F1
#
_cell.length_a   1.000
_cell.length_b   1.000
_cell.length_c   1.000
_cell.angle_alpha   90.00
_cell.angle_beta   90.00
_cell.angle_gamma   90.00
#
_symmetry.space_group_name_H-M   'P 1'
#
loop_
_entity.id
_entity.type
_entity.pdbx_description
1 polymer ?
#
loop_
_entity_poly.entity_id
_entity_poly.type
_entity_poly.pdbx_seq_one_letter_code
_entity_poly.pdbx_strand_id
1 'polypeptide(L)'
;MPGALTKQPEQPAWFKQMLFEEERPDLTSKSGKSDLANEEVELLDTFMRGREEMMPGDLVISNDNLDEESREYSRYEVLTKYNEGRYAAIYIVAKQTCTDNEEVLDKCLYAMKVGLRKESENTVLRFKRELSVLRELKNAGVHHTPLLLDSGRVCDRYYIGKTVQVKL
;
A
#
# COMPACT_ATOMS: atom_id res chain seq x y z
N MET A 1 -11.93 -12.43 6.38
CA MET A 1 -11.82 -12.98 5.01
C MET A 1 -10.99 -14.26 5.06
N PRO A 2 -11.26 -15.26 4.19
CA PRO A 2 -10.43 -16.46 4.09
C PRO A 2 -8.95 -16.07 3.94
N GLY A 3 -8.07 -16.66 4.75
CA GLY A 3 -6.62 -16.37 4.73
C GLY A 3 -6.16 -15.15 5.55
N ALA A 4 -7.06 -14.36 6.13
CA ALA A 4 -6.69 -13.32 7.10
C ALA A 4 -6.64 -13.91 8.52
N LEU A 5 -5.66 -13.46 9.33
CA LEU A 5 -5.58 -13.87 10.73
C LEU A 5 -6.77 -13.31 11.51
N THR A 6 -7.37 -14.14 12.38
CA THR A 6 -8.46 -13.73 13.27
C THR A 6 -7.99 -12.81 14.41
N LYS A 7 -6.70 -12.90 14.78
CA LYS A 7 -6.02 -11.96 15.67
C LYS A 7 -4.66 -11.60 15.09
N GLN A 8 -4.29 -10.33 15.17
CA GLN A 8 -2.93 -9.91 14.83
C GLN A 8 -1.93 -10.53 15.81
N PRO A 9 -0.73 -10.93 15.35
CA PRO A 9 0.32 -11.41 16.24
C PRO A 9 0.68 -10.33 17.27
N GLU A 10 0.88 -10.75 18.51
CA GLU A 10 1.32 -9.84 19.57
C GLU A 10 2.75 -9.37 19.27
N GLN A 11 2.96 -8.05 19.26
CA GLN A 11 4.24 -7.46 18.94
C GLN A 11 5.10 -7.37 20.21
N PRO A 12 6.39 -7.75 20.17
CA PRO A 12 7.30 -7.53 21.28
C PRO A 12 7.37 -6.04 21.66
N ALA A 13 7.61 -5.73 22.94
CA ALA A 13 7.64 -4.34 23.42
C ALA A 13 8.65 -3.44 22.68
N TRP A 14 9.79 -4.01 22.26
CA TRP A 14 10.84 -3.31 21.50
C TRP A 14 10.50 -3.10 20.01
N PHE A 15 9.45 -3.75 19.49
CA PHE A 15 9.18 -3.82 18.06
C PHE A 15 8.84 -2.46 17.45
N LYS A 16 7.95 -1.70 18.10
CA LYS A 16 7.53 -0.37 17.62
C LYS A 16 8.69 0.63 17.64
N GLN A 17 9.50 0.60 18.71
CA GLN A 17 10.68 1.46 18.84
C GLN A 17 11.70 1.16 17.75
N MET A 18 12.04 -0.11 17.54
CA MET A 18 12.96 -0.52 16.47
C MET A 18 12.43 -0.12 15.08
N LEU A 19 11.13 -0.31 14.82
CA LEU A 19 10.52 0.07 13.56
C LEU A 19 10.53 1.60 13.34
N PHE A 20 10.33 2.37 14.41
CA PHE A 20 10.40 3.83 14.37
C PHE A 20 11.82 4.31 14.05
N GLU A 21 12.82 3.76 14.74
CA GLU A 21 14.24 4.07 14.50
C GLU A 21 14.66 3.72 13.06
N GLU A 22 14.13 2.63 12.51
CA GLU A 22 14.33 2.28 11.11
C GLU A 22 13.64 3.26 10.16
N GLU A 23 12.37 3.62 10.41
CA GLU A 23 11.57 4.39 9.46
C GLU A 23 11.82 5.91 9.53
N ARG A 24 12.33 6.42 10.66
CA ARG A 24 12.58 7.84 10.95
C ARG A 24 13.99 8.07 11.51
N PRO A 25 15.05 7.74 10.74
CA PRO A 25 16.43 7.99 11.19
C PRO A 25 16.69 9.48 11.45
N ASP A 26 15.93 10.37 10.83
CA ASP A 26 15.94 11.82 11.07
C ASP A 26 15.54 12.22 12.50
N LEU A 27 14.74 11.38 13.18
CA LEU A 27 14.32 11.57 14.57
C LEU A 27 15.12 10.72 15.55
N THR A 28 16.24 10.14 15.10
CA THR A 28 17.16 9.38 15.96
C THR A 28 18.40 10.19 16.30
N SER A 29 18.96 9.95 17.48
CA SER A 29 20.25 10.51 17.86
C SER A 29 21.38 9.96 16.97
N LYS A 30 22.59 10.52 17.07
CA LYS A 30 23.78 9.99 16.35
C LYS A 30 24.10 8.52 16.67
N SER A 31 23.53 7.97 17.74
CA SER A 31 23.65 6.55 18.11
C SER A 31 22.67 5.64 17.36
N GLY A 32 21.77 6.19 16.54
CA GLY A 32 20.70 5.47 15.85
C GLY A 32 19.52 5.11 16.75
N LYS A 33 19.53 5.56 18.02
CA LYS A 33 18.45 5.34 18.98
C LYS A 33 17.57 6.56 19.13
N SER A 34 16.27 6.33 19.31
CA SER A 34 15.33 7.38 19.65
C SER A 34 15.47 7.78 21.12
N ASP A 35 15.46 9.08 21.38
CA ASP A 35 15.41 9.63 22.74
C ASP A 35 13.97 9.72 23.29
N LEU A 36 12.97 9.31 22.49
CA LEU A 36 11.56 9.32 22.85
C LEU A 36 11.20 8.16 23.79
N ALA A 37 10.31 8.42 24.74
CA ALA A 37 9.69 7.39 25.54
C ALA A 37 8.76 6.51 24.68
N ASN A 38 8.53 5.26 25.09
CA ASN A 38 7.68 4.32 24.34
C ASN A 38 6.28 4.89 24.07
N GLU A 39 5.69 5.58 25.05
CA GLU A 39 4.37 6.20 24.91
C GLU A 39 4.35 7.30 23.84
N GLU A 40 5.43 8.06 23.70
CA GLU A 40 5.58 9.10 22.68
C GLU A 40 5.73 8.48 21.28
N VAL A 41 6.50 7.39 21.17
CA VAL A 41 6.62 6.61 19.93
C VAL A 41 5.26 6.02 19.54
N GLU A 42 4.50 5.50 20.49
CA GLU A 42 3.16 4.95 20.22
C GLU A 42 2.16 6.03 19.79
N LEU A 43 2.19 7.19 20.42
CA LEU A 43 1.34 8.32 20.05
C LEU A 43 1.66 8.79 18.63
N LEU A 44 2.95 8.92 18.32
CA LEU A 44 3.42 9.35 17.00
C LEU A 44 3.08 8.32 15.92
N ASP A 45 3.27 7.02 16.17
CA ASP A 45 2.88 5.96 15.22
C ASP A 45 1.36 5.97 14.98
N THR A 46 0.56 6.11 16.05
CA THR A 46 -0.91 6.18 15.94
C THR A 46 -1.35 7.40 15.14
N PHE A 47 -0.74 8.56 15.40
CA PHE A 47 -1.02 9.79 14.67
C PHE A 47 -0.64 9.69 13.19
N MET A 48 0.56 9.17 12.90
CA MET A 48 1.03 8.96 11.53
C MET A 48 0.16 7.96 10.78
N ARG A 49 -0.39 6.94 11.44
CA ARG A 49 -1.23 5.93 10.78
C ARG A 49 -2.69 6.35 10.63
N GLY A 50 -3.25 7.06 11.61
CA GLY A 50 -4.67 7.41 11.63
C GLY A 50 -5.08 8.47 10.59
N ARG A 51 -4.18 9.37 10.20
CA ARG A 51 -4.42 10.36 9.14
C ARG A 51 -4.37 9.78 7.72
N GLU A 52 -4.06 8.51 7.63
CA GLU A 52 -3.30 7.96 6.53
C GLU A 52 -3.86 6.64 6.00
N GLU A 53 -4.78 6.05 6.76
CA GLU A 53 -5.54 4.87 6.39
C GLU A 53 -6.59 5.21 5.32
N MET A 54 -6.68 4.35 4.30
CA MET A 54 -7.72 4.50 3.28
C MET A 54 -9.02 3.89 3.79
N MET A 55 -10.11 4.61 3.55
CA MET A 55 -11.45 4.23 3.95
C MET A 55 -12.17 3.54 2.78
N PRO A 56 -13.14 2.65 3.07
CA PRO A 56 -14.06 2.16 2.04
C PRO A 56 -14.73 3.33 1.31
N GLY A 57 -14.72 3.29 -0.03
CA GLY A 57 -15.19 4.35 -0.92
C GLY A 57 -14.11 5.31 -1.39
N ASP A 58 -12.89 5.28 -0.82
CA ASP A 58 -11.79 6.10 -1.33
C ASP A 58 -11.41 5.69 -2.75
N LEU A 59 -11.10 6.70 -3.59
CA LEU A 59 -10.78 6.52 -5.00
C LEU A 59 -9.31 6.80 -5.27
N VAL A 60 -8.64 5.86 -5.91
CA VAL A 60 -7.28 6.00 -6.44
C VAL A 60 -7.35 6.08 -7.95
N ILE A 61 -7.00 7.25 -8.51
CA ILE A 61 -6.99 7.47 -9.95
C ILE A 61 -5.55 7.41 -10.46
N SER A 62 -5.31 6.65 -11.52
CA SER A 62 -4.04 6.52 -12.22
C SER A 62 -4.19 6.84 -13.71
N ASN A 63 -3.13 7.40 -14.29
CA ASN A 63 -3.03 7.75 -15.72
C ASN A 63 -4.20 8.61 -16.23
N ASP A 64 -4.67 9.57 -15.43
CA ASP A 64 -5.70 10.53 -15.85
C ASP A 64 -5.12 11.56 -16.81
N ASN A 65 -5.67 11.63 -18.02
CA ASN A 65 -5.26 12.61 -19.02
C ASN A 65 -5.85 14.01 -18.78
N LEU A 66 -6.81 14.15 -17.85
CA LEU A 66 -7.50 15.40 -17.49
C LEU A 66 -8.16 16.12 -18.69
N ASP A 67 -8.40 15.41 -19.78
CA ASP A 67 -9.11 15.94 -20.94
C ASP A 67 -10.62 15.85 -20.70
N GLU A 68 -11.33 16.97 -20.84
CA GLU A 68 -12.78 17.02 -20.65
C GLU A 68 -13.55 16.47 -21.87
N GLU A 69 -12.95 16.49 -23.06
CA GLU A 69 -13.59 16.03 -24.29
C GLU A 69 -13.36 14.53 -24.52
N SER A 70 -12.18 14.02 -24.18
CA SER A 70 -11.82 12.59 -24.31
C SER A 70 -11.11 12.06 -23.07
N ARG A 71 -11.80 12.01 -21.92
CA ARG A 71 -11.16 11.63 -20.67
C ARG A 71 -10.78 10.15 -20.65
N GLU A 72 -9.53 9.88 -20.32
CA GLU A 72 -8.96 8.55 -20.13
C GLU A 72 -8.32 8.44 -18.75
N TYR A 73 -8.70 7.42 -17.97
CA TYR A 73 -8.07 7.12 -16.69
C TYR A 73 -8.32 5.67 -16.25
N SER A 74 -7.54 5.19 -15.28
CA SER A 74 -7.86 4.01 -14.48
C SER A 74 -8.19 4.43 -13.06
N ARG A 75 -9.27 3.92 -12.49
CA ARG A 75 -9.73 4.21 -11.13
C ARG A 75 -9.83 2.94 -10.32
N TYR A 76 -9.39 2.99 -9.08
CA TYR A 76 -9.50 1.91 -8.10
C TYR A 76 -10.29 2.40 -6.90
N GLU A 77 -11.43 1.78 -6.62
CA GLU A 77 -12.25 2.05 -5.45
C GLU A 77 -11.87 1.10 -4.32
N VAL A 78 -11.56 1.64 -3.15
CA VAL A 78 -11.26 0.86 -1.94
C VAL A 78 -12.55 0.26 -1.39
N LEU A 79 -12.61 -1.07 -1.31
CA LEU A 79 -13.78 -1.76 -0.75
C LEU A 79 -13.60 -2.08 0.73
N THR A 80 -12.42 -2.61 1.09
CA THR A 80 -12.11 -2.95 2.47
C THR A 80 -10.61 -3.15 2.66
N LYS A 81 -10.12 -2.90 3.88
CA LYS A 81 -8.80 -3.36 4.32
C LYS A 81 -8.82 -4.89 4.48
N TYR A 82 -7.91 -5.58 3.81
CA TYR A 82 -7.77 -7.03 3.88
C TYR A 82 -6.90 -7.45 5.06
N ASN A 83 -5.71 -6.88 5.14
CA ASN A 83 -4.75 -7.15 6.20
C ASN A 83 -3.69 -6.04 6.26
N GLU A 84 -2.88 -6.06 7.31
CA GLU A 84 -1.77 -5.14 7.51
C GLU A 84 -0.51 -5.89 7.92
N GLY A 85 0.62 -5.49 7.36
CA GLY A 85 1.94 -5.93 7.77
C GLY A 85 2.75 -4.76 8.33
N ARG A 86 4.05 -4.99 8.54
CA ARG A 86 4.94 -4.02 9.21
C ARG A 86 5.08 -2.66 8.50
N TYR A 87 5.09 -2.68 7.17
CA TYR A 87 5.37 -1.51 6.32
C TYR A 87 4.20 -1.10 5.43
N ALA A 88 3.19 -1.96 5.28
CA ALA A 88 2.14 -1.76 4.31
C ALA A 88 0.83 -2.44 4.74
N ALA A 89 -0.28 -1.83 4.33
CA ALA A 89 -1.59 -2.43 4.35
C ALA A 89 -1.96 -2.97 2.96
N ILE A 90 -2.78 -4.02 2.94
CA ILE A 90 -3.38 -4.59 1.74
C ILE A 90 -4.87 -4.26 1.78
N TYR A 91 -5.37 -3.68 0.69
CA TYR A 91 -6.77 -3.35 0.50
C TYR A 91 -7.33 -4.15 -0.67
N ILE A 92 -8.59 -4.57 -0.58
CA ILE A 92 -9.32 -5.08 -1.72
C ILE A 92 -9.95 -3.90 -2.45
N VAL A 93 -9.74 -3.84 -3.76
CA VAL A 93 -10.21 -2.74 -4.60
C VAL A 93 -10.95 -3.24 -5.84
N ALA A 94 -11.92 -2.47 -6.31
CA ALA A 94 -12.56 -2.64 -7.61
C ALA A 94 -11.91 -1.71 -8.62
N LYS A 95 -11.63 -2.18 -9.84
CA LYS A 95 -11.03 -1.37 -10.91
C LYS A 95 -12.08 -0.92 -11.91
N GLN A 96 -12.03 0.34 -12.32
CA GLN A 96 -12.77 0.91 -13.44
C GLN A 96 -11.79 1.57 -14.41
N THR A 97 -12.08 1.51 -15.70
CA THR A 97 -11.34 2.23 -16.73
C THR A 97 -12.28 3.18 -17.45
N CYS A 98 -11.86 4.42 -17.64
CA CYS A 98 -12.55 5.40 -18.46
C CYS A 98 -11.82 5.53 -19.80
N THR A 99 -12.55 5.46 -20.90
CA THR A 99 -12.05 5.71 -22.25
C THR A 99 -13.14 6.42 -23.03
N ASP A 100 -12.83 7.53 -23.68
CA ASP A 100 -13.82 8.39 -24.37
C ASP A 100 -15.04 8.75 -23.49
N ASN A 101 -14.79 9.06 -22.21
CA ASN A 101 -15.81 9.35 -21.18
C ASN A 101 -16.75 8.18 -20.83
N GLU A 102 -16.51 6.98 -21.34
CA GLU A 102 -17.25 5.78 -20.96
C GLU A 102 -16.51 5.01 -19.85
N GLU A 103 -17.17 4.83 -18.71
CA GLU A 103 -16.65 4.05 -17.59
C GLU A 103 -17.03 2.57 -17.73
N VAL A 104 -16.01 1.70 -17.72
CA VAL A 104 -16.18 0.25 -17.71
C VAL A 104 -15.65 -0.32 -16.39
N LEU A 105 -16.53 -1.01 -15.66
CA LEU A 105 -16.17 -1.74 -14.44
C LEU A 105 -15.53 -3.09 -14.80
N ASP A 106 -14.37 -3.35 -14.22
CA ASP A 106 -13.71 -4.64 -14.33
C ASP A 106 -14.47 -5.70 -13.53
N LYS A 107 -14.51 -6.94 -14.04
CA LYS A 107 -15.21 -8.07 -13.41
C LYS A 107 -14.43 -8.67 -12.26
N CYS A 108 -13.15 -8.32 -12.12
CA CYS A 108 -12.27 -8.86 -11.09
C CYS A 108 -12.08 -7.91 -9.90
N LEU A 109 -11.79 -8.49 -8.74
CA LEU A 109 -11.27 -7.76 -7.58
C LEU A 109 -9.74 -7.80 -7.56
N TYR A 110 -9.17 -6.73 -7.03
CA TYR A 110 -7.73 -6.49 -7.01
C TYR A 110 -7.24 -6.27 -5.60
N ALA A 111 -5.96 -6.55 -5.36
CA ALA A 111 -5.28 -6.23 -4.11
C ALA A 111 -4.40 -5.00 -4.34
N MET A 112 -4.63 -3.96 -3.57
CA MET A 112 -3.79 -2.76 -3.56
C MET A 112 -2.94 -2.76 -2.29
N LYS A 113 -1.63 -2.84 -2.46
CA LYS A 113 -0.67 -2.69 -1.37
C LYS A 113 -0.29 -1.23 -1.23
N VAL A 114 -0.43 -0.66 -0.04
CA VAL A 114 -0.15 0.76 0.22
C VAL A 114 0.73 0.90 1.46
N GLY A 115 1.75 1.77 1.39
CA GLY A 115 2.65 2.05 2.51
C GLY A 115 1.94 2.66 3.71
N LEU A 116 2.31 2.25 4.93
CA LEU A 116 1.67 2.75 6.16
C LEU A 116 2.13 4.14 6.56
N ARG A 117 3.37 4.52 6.25
CA ARG A 117 3.99 5.78 6.66
C ARG A 117 4.44 6.53 5.40
N LYS A 118 4.09 7.81 5.32
CA LYS A 118 4.62 8.70 4.28
C LYS A 118 6.12 8.92 4.46
N GLU A 119 6.80 9.15 3.34
CA GLU A 119 8.18 9.65 3.28
C GLU A 119 9.27 8.80 3.95
N SER A 120 8.95 7.62 4.51
CA SER A 120 10.01 6.75 5.01
C SER A 120 10.83 6.15 3.86
N GLU A 121 12.11 6.53 3.78
CA GLU A 121 13.04 6.03 2.77
C GLU A 121 13.10 4.49 2.74
N ASN A 122 12.98 3.86 3.91
CA ASN A 122 12.99 2.40 4.03
C ASN A 122 11.73 1.77 3.44
N THR A 123 10.55 2.30 3.74
CA THR A 123 9.30 1.88 3.07
C THR A 123 9.42 2.07 1.55
N VAL A 124 9.94 3.21 1.07
CA VAL A 124 10.13 3.47 -0.36
C VAL A 124 11.06 2.44 -1.02
N LEU A 125 12.21 2.15 -0.42
CA LEU A 125 13.17 1.16 -0.92
C LEU A 125 12.57 -0.25 -0.97
N ARG A 126 11.80 -0.64 0.06
CA ARG A 126 11.12 -1.93 0.12
C ARG A 126 10.10 -2.09 -1.01
N PHE A 127 9.30 -1.05 -1.28
CA PHE A 127 8.35 -1.06 -2.40
C PHE A 127 9.06 -1.13 -3.76
N LYS A 128 10.16 -0.39 -3.96
CA LYS A 128 10.95 -0.45 -5.20
C LYS A 128 11.51 -1.84 -5.46
N ARG A 129 12.04 -2.51 -4.42
CA ARG A 129 12.56 -3.89 -4.52
C ARG A 129 11.47 -4.87 -4.91
N GLU A 130 10.31 -4.80 -4.26
CA GLU A 130 9.17 -5.66 -4.58
C GLU A 130 8.66 -5.43 -6.00
N LEU A 131 8.59 -4.17 -6.45
CA LEU A 131 8.20 -3.83 -7.81
C LEU A 131 9.18 -4.40 -8.85
N SER A 132 10.50 -4.35 -8.59
CA SER A 132 11.51 -4.93 -9.48
C SER A 132 11.29 -6.44 -9.66
N VAL A 133 11.16 -7.16 -8.55
CA VAL A 133 10.95 -8.61 -8.57
C VAL A 133 9.66 -8.98 -9.28
N LEU A 134 8.56 -8.26 -9.03
CA LEU A 134 7.28 -8.53 -9.70
C LEU A 134 7.34 -8.27 -11.21
N ARG A 135 8.11 -7.27 -11.67
CA ARG A 135 8.34 -7.03 -13.10
C ARG A 135 9.15 -8.16 -13.74
N GLU A 136 10.21 -8.61 -13.08
CA GLU A 136 11.02 -9.74 -13.53
C GLU A 136 10.18 -11.02 -13.65
N LEU A 137 9.38 -11.33 -12.63
CA LEU A 137 8.49 -12.50 -12.63
C LEU A 137 7.42 -12.43 -13.73
N LYS A 138 6.85 -11.24 -13.96
CA LYS A 138 5.88 -11.00 -15.05
C LYS A 138 6.52 -11.24 -16.41
N ASN A 139 7.73 -10.71 -16.63
CA ASN A 139 8.45 -10.87 -17.90
C ASN A 139 8.89 -12.32 -18.14
N ALA A 140 9.17 -13.07 -17.07
CA ALA A 140 9.49 -14.49 -17.12
C ALA A 140 8.25 -15.40 -17.31
N GLY A 141 7.03 -14.84 -17.33
CA GLY A 141 5.81 -15.62 -17.54
C GLY A 141 5.42 -16.53 -16.36
N VAL A 142 5.83 -16.19 -15.13
CA VAL A 142 5.55 -17.03 -13.96
C VAL A 142 4.09 -16.94 -13.54
N HIS A 143 3.36 -18.06 -13.59
CA HIS A 143 1.92 -18.10 -13.33
C HIS A 143 1.52 -18.30 -11.86
N HIS A 144 2.45 -18.68 -10.99
CA HIS A 144 2.19 -18.95 -9.56
C HIS A 144 2.56 -17.78 -8.63
N THR A 145 2.69 -16.58 -9.19
CA THR A 145 3.06 -15.37 -8.47
C THR A 145 2.01 -14.29 -8.67
N PRO A 146 1.80 -13.39 -7.67
CA PRO A 146 0.92 -12.25 -7.85
C PRO A 146 1.33 -11.42 -9.07
N LEU A 147 0.41 -11.18 -9.99
CA LEU A 147 0.70 -10.41 -11.20
C LEU A 147 0.65 -8.91 -10.88
N LEU A 148 1.70 -8.18 -11.29
CA LEU A 148 1.73 -6.73 -11.26
C LEU A 148 0.84 -6.14 -12.34
N LEU A 149 -0.13 -5.33 -11.92
CA LEU A 149 -1.06 -4.65 -12.81
C LEU A 149 -0.70 -3.17 -12.95
N ASP A 150 -0.56 -2.50 -11.81
CA ASP A 150 -0.32 -1.07 -11.74
C ASP A 150 0.56 -0.72 -10.53
N SER A 151 1.16 0.44 -10.57
CA SER A 151 2.01 0.96 -9.50
C SER A 151 2.14 2.46 -9.64
N GLY A 152 2.11 3.18 -8.54
CA GLY A 152 2.32 4.62 -8.58
C GLY A 152 2.41 5.22 -7.19
N ARG A 153 1.99 6.47 -7.09
CA ARG A 153 1.82 7.15 -5.80
C ARG A 153 0.41 7.66 -5.59
N VAL A 154 -0.08 7.56 -4.37
CA VAL A 154 -1.36 8.11 -3.89
C VAL A 154 -1.09 8.83 -2.59
N CYS A 155 -1.46 10.11 -2.49
CA CYS A 155 -1.22 10.94 -1.30
C CYS A 155 0.24 10.83 -0.81
N ASP A 156 1.21 10.83 -1.74
CA ASP A 156 2.65 10.67 -1.52
C ASP A 156 3.13 9.29 -1.01
N ARG A 157 2.25 8.28 -0.99
CA ARG A 157 2.61 6.88 -0.69
C ARG A 157 2.80 6.08 -1.96
N TYR A 158 3.73 5.13 -1.94
CA TYR A 158 3.75 4.12 -2.99
C TYR A 158 2.56 3.16 -2.85
N TYR A 159 1.96 2.83 -3.99
CA TYR A 159 1.04 1.72 -4.11
C TYR A 159 1.49 0.71 -5.16
N ILE A 160 1.11 -0.54 -4.96
CA ILE A 160 1.25 -1.62 -5.95
C ILE A 160 -0.11 -2.30 -6.10
N GLY A 161 -0.70 -2.20 -7.28
CA GLY A 161 -1.90 -2.92 -7.68
C GLY A 161 -1.55 -4.31 -8.20
N LYS A 162 -2.16 -5.34 -7.61
CA LYS A 162 -1.95 -6.75 -7.96
C LYS A 162 -3.27 -7.46 -8.20
N THR A 163 -3.25 -8.50 -9.02
CA THR A 163 -4.40 -9.39 -9.16
C THR A 163 -4.55 -10.25 -7.91
N VAL A 164 -5.76 -10.37 -7.39
CA VAL A 164 -6.07 -11.42 -6.41
C VAL A 164 -6.45 -12.67 -7.20
N GLN A 165 -5.52 -13.62 -7.35
CA GLN A 165 -5.94 -14.96 -7.75
C GLN A 165 -6.60 -15.63 -6.55
N VAL A 166 -7.88 -15.33 -6.32
CA VAL A 166 -8.71 -16.18 -5.47
C VAL A 166 -9.12 -17.35 -6.36
N LYS A 167 -8.44 -18.50 -6.22
CA LYS A 167 -9.09 -19.75 -6.58
C LYS A 167 -10.15 -20.00 -5.52
N LEU A 168 -11.42 -19.81 -5.90
CA LEU A 168 -12.57 -20.29 -5.13
C LEU A 168 -12.57 -21.83 -5.12
#